data_AF-A0A1Y4AKL3-F1
#
_entry.id   AF-A0A1Y4AKL3-F1
#
_cell.length_a   1.000
_cell.length_b   1.000
_cell.length_c   1.000
_cell.angle_alpha   90.00
_cell.angle_beta   90.00
_cell.angle_gamma   90.00
#
_symmetry.space_group_name_H-M   'P 1'
#
loop_
_entity.id
_entity.type
_entity.pdbx_description
1 polymer ?
#
loop_
_entity_poly.entity_id
_entity_poly.type
_entity_poly.pdbx_seq_one_letter_code
_entity_poly.pdbx_strand_id
1 'polypeptide(L)'
;MRKFYLISLAAAAALSLTGCLKSEGNDLFKKLEPVRPGIAIYNAAHPQNVLSMQSADAALRLAMLLAEAEKQAAAAVEQEQEPGDPFDVEYLKKIQVSGANLQNLLFGYNTELEKIASGFRIRYNGSKGSYDAYNRTGSYIVMTGDRQLAATDADNLWTVSIDTPVEMTAGSDERVTCEGGSTRIHADATGGYVIEMAAVKIYEQEAYTSDWSGTFRWKPKAGTLCYSDFAEEGKGSELEGEASGRSFVTFNNTTSLALEYEIKGGECIGYNIISDGVETCRMPDAGDYDAAQFPSNEVSVEWELQGSYALIYTIRYNGYVVVVD
;
A
#
# COMPACT_ATOMS: atom_id res chain seq x y z
N MET A 1 -1.44 -30.96 -21.15
CA MET A 1 -0.82 -30.47 -19.90
C MET A 1 -0.35 -29.04 -20.12
N ARG A 2 -1.20 -28.05 -19.87
CA ARG A 2 -0.80 -26.64 -19.80
C ARG A 2 -0.54 -26.32 -18.34
N LYS A 3 0.74 -26.17 -17.99
CA LYS A 3 1.18 -25.75 -16.66
C LYS A 3 0.92 -24.24 -16.58
N PHE A 4 -0.06 -23.83 -15.79
CA PHE A 4 -0.18 -22.45 -15.32
C PHE A 4 1.03 -22.22 -14.40
N TYR A 5 1.95 -21.36 -14.83
CA TYR A 5 3.15 -21.03 -14.07
C TYR A 5 3.11 -19.57 -13.64
N LEU A 6 3.52 -19.36 -12.39
CA LEU A 6 3.85 -18.11 -11.70
C LEU A 6 2.67 -17.16 -11.41
N ILE A 7 1.97 -17.47 -10.32
CA ILE A 7 1.42 -16.46 -9.41
C ILE A 7 2.44 -16.39 -8.27
N SER A 8 3.51 -15.63 -8.49
CA SER A 8 4.60 -15.35 -7.55
C SER A 8 4.38 -13.97 -6.92
N LEU A 9 4.60 -13.91 -5.60
CA LEU A 9 4.51 -12.78 -4.69
C LEU A 9 3.37 -11.74 -4.83
N ALA A 10 2.19 -12.14 -4.35
CA ALA A 10 1.14 -11.21 -3.95
C ALA A 10 0.71 -11.42 -2.50
N ALA A 11 1.66 -11.75 -1.62
CA ALA A 11 1.39 -12.05 -0.22
C ALA A 11 1.46 -10.78 0.65
N ALA A 12 0.42 -9.96 0.53
CA ALA A 12 -0.10 -9.15 1.63
C ALA A 12 -1.60 -8.87 1.50
N ALA A 13 -2.20 -9.00 0.30
CA ALA A 13 -3.67 -9.02 0.13
C ALA A 13 -4.16 -9.55 -1.24
N ALA A 14 -3.35 -10.27 -2.05
CA ALA A 14 -4.00 -11.11 -3.07
C ALA A 14 -4.81 -12.20 -2.39
N LEU A 15 -5.95 -12.53 -2.98
CA LEU A 15 -6.73 -13.71 -2.63
C LEU A 15 -5.76 -14.89 -2.61
N SER A 16 -5.36 -15.32 -1.42
CA SER A 16 -4.28 -16.29 -1.18
C SER A 16 -4.74 -17.68 -1.59
N LEU A 17 -4.94 -17.88 -2.89
CA LEU A 17 -5.46 -19.11 -3.48
C LEU A 17 -4.36 -20.07 -3.92
N THR A 18 -3.09 -19.79 -3.61
CA THR A 18 -1.97 -20.67 -3.98
C THR A 18 -1.33 -21.41 -2.80
N GLY A 19 -1.61 -21.03 -1.53
CA GLY A 19 -0.90 -21.58 -0.37
C GLY A 19 -1.51 -22.81 0.32
N CYS A 20 -2.85 -22.88 0.47
CA CYS A 20 -3.48 -23.88 1.35
C CYS A 20 -4.79 -24.50 0.82
N LEU A 21 -4.92 -24.77 -0.49
CA LEU A 21 -6.03 -25.61 -1.02
C LEU A 21 -5.89 -27.12 -0.70
N LYS A 22 -5.02 -27.51 0.24
CA LYS A 22 -4.80 -28.92 0.59
C LYS A 22 -5.66 -29.42 1.75
N SER A 23 -6.34 -28.58 2.50
CA SER A 23 -7.15 -29.03 3.65
C SER A 23 -8.63 -28.65 3.64
N GLU A 24 -9.06 -27.71 2.78
CA GLU A 24 -10.48 -27.41 2.58
C GLU A 24 -10.92 -27.92 1.21
N GLY A 25 -11.60 -29.07 1.23
CA GLY A 25 -11.81 -29.95 0.09
C GLY A 25 -12.47 -29.29 -1.12
N ASN A 26 -12.35 -29.99 -2.25
CA ASN A 26 -13.03 -29.93 -3.55
C ASN A 26 -14.22 -28.95 -3.79
N ASP A 27 -14.95 -28.52 -2.76
CA ASP A 27 -16.14 -27.70 -2.82
C ASP A 27 -15.84 -26.19 -2.93
N LEU A 28 -14.83 -25.65 -2.22
CA LEU A 28 -14.45 -24.24 -2.40
C LEU A 28 -13.89 -24.00 -3.81
N PHE A 29 -13.04 -24.91 -4.29
CA PHE A 29 -12.49 -24.84 -5.64
C PHE A 29 -13.58 -24.84 -6.72
N LYS A 30 -14.64 -25.67 -6.56
CA LYS A 30 -15.82 -25.66 -7.43
C LYS A 30 -16.65 -24.37 -7.28
N LYS A 31 -16.84 -23.88 -6.04
CA LYS A 31 -17.55 -22.62 -5.76
C LYS A 31 -16.92 -21.45 -6.51
N LEU A 32 -15.58 -21.41 -6.56
CA LEU A 32 -14.82 -20.34 -7.21
C LEU A 32 -14.68 -20.52 -8.72
N GLU A 33 -14.88 -21.71 -9.28
CA GLU A 33 -14.73 -22.04 -10.70
C GLU A 33 -15.26 -20.96 -11.67
N PRO A 34 -16.51 -20.46 -11.54
CA PRO A 34 -17.05 -19.45 -12.45
C PRO A 34 -16.35 -18.08 -12.37
N VAL A 35 -15.68 -17.76 -11.27
CA VAL A 35 -15.03 -16.46 -11.03
C VAL A 35 -13.50 -16.53 -11.08
N ARG A 36 -12.92 -17.70 -11.34
CA ARG A 36 -11.45 -17.90 -11.39
C ARG A 36 -10.71 -16.95 -12.34
N PRO A 37 -11.21 -16.66 -13.56
CA PRO A 37 -10.55 -15.69 -14.40
C PRO A 37 -10.58 -14.28 -13.79
N GLY A 38 -11.69 -13.88 -13.15
CA GLY A 38 -11.78 -12.63 -12.40
C GLY A 38 -10.77 -12.56 -11.25
N ILE A 39 -10.62 -13.63 -10.47
CA ILE A 39 -9.61 -13.73 -9.41
C ILE A 39 -8.20 -13.48 -9.96
N ALA A 40 -7.87 -13.97 -11.16
CA ALA A 40 -6.57 -13.73 -11.77
C ALA A 40 -6.35 -12.25 -12.13
N ILE A 41 -7.40 -11.55 -12.60
CA ILE A 41 -7.33 -10.10 -12.85
C ILE A 41 -7.07 -9.35 -11.54
N TYR A 42 -7.83 -9.67 -10.48
CA TYR A 42 -7.66 -9.07 -9.16
C TYR A 42 -6.25 -9.30 -8.61
N ASN A 43 -5.78 -10.56 -8.64
CA ASN A 43 -4.44 -10.95 -8.17
C ASN A 43 -3.30 -10.38 -9.03
N ALA A 44 -3.59 -9.76 -10.19
CA ALA A 44 -2.61 -9.01 -10.96
C ALA A 44 -2.64 -7.51 -10.60
N ALA A 45 -3.84 -6.91 -10.53
CA ALA A 45 -4.00 -5.46 -10.36
C ALA A 45 -3.82 -4.99 -8.91
N HIS A 46 -4.39 -5.71 -7.94
CA HIS A 46 -4.31 -5.31 -6.54
C HIS A 46 -2.86 -5.29 -6.02
N PRO A 47 -2.03 -6.33 -6.23
CA PRO A 47 -0.63 -6.32 -5.78
C PRO A 47 0.20 -5.27 -6.50
N GLN A 48 -0.02 -5.07 -7.80
CA GLN A 48 0.57 -3.97 -8.56
C GLN A 48 0.29 -2.62 -7.87
N ASN A 49 -0.96 -2.37 -7.48
CA ASN A 49 -1.33 -1.14 -6.82
C ASN A 49 -0.69 -1.00 -5.42
N VAL A 50 -0.78 -2.03 -4.57
CA VAL A 50 -0.21 -2.04 -3.21
C VAL A 50 1.30 -1.78 -3.22
N LEU A 51 2.02 -2.39 -4.16
CA LEU A 51 3.46 -2.20 -4.31
C LEU A 51 3.81 -0.82 -4.89
N SER A 52 2.96 -0.26 -5.76
CA SER A 52 3.16 1.09 -6.31
C SER A 52 2.97 2.18 -5.25
N MET A 53 2.06 1.96 -4.30
CA MET A 53 1.76 2.88 -3.20
C MET A 53 2.86 2.96 -2.11
N GLN A 54 3.93 2.17 -2.20
CA GLN A 54 4.94 2.04 -1.15
C GLN A 54 5.73 3.34 -0.87
N SER A 55 5.87 4.19 -1.88
CA SER A 55 6.48 5.52 -1.70
C SER A 55 5.55 6.49 -0.95
N ALA A 56 4.23 6.43 -1.23
CA ALA A 56 3.23 7.18 -0.47
C ALA A 56 3.15 6.70 0.98
N ASP A 57 3.16 5.38 1.16
CA ASP A 57 3.20 4.70 2.45
C ASP A 57 4.39 5.15 3.31
N ALA A 58 5.60 5.21 2.73
CA ALA A 58 6.77 5.71 3.44
C ALA A 58 6.63 7.17 3.91
N ALA A 59 6.03 8.04 3.08
CA ALA A 59 5.81 9.44 3.43
C ALA A 59 4.74 9.62 4.52
N LEU A 60 3.65 8.87 4.45
CA LEU A 60 2.59 8.91 5.47
C LEU A 60 3.09 8.36 6.81
N ARG A 61 3.92 7.31 6.83
CA ARG A 61 4.62 6.85 8.05
C ARG A 61 5.52 7.95 8.63
N LEU A 62 6.25 8.67 7.78
CA LEU A 62 7.05 9.82 8.24
C LEU A 62 6.14 10.90 8.82
N ALA A 63 5.04 11.22 8.15
CA ALA A 63 4.07 12.20 8.61
C ALA A 63 3.47 11.83 9.98
N MET A 64 3.18 10.54 10.21
CA MET A 64 2.72 10.05 11.51
C MET A 64 3.77 10.21 12.61
N LEU A 65 5.04 9.93 12.30
CA LEU A 65 6.14 10.11 13.24
C LEU A 65 6.35 11.59 13.59
N LEU A 66 6.32 12.49 12.60
CA LEU A 66 6.45 13.94 12.80
C LEU A 66 5.25 14.52 13.57
N ALA A 67 4.03 14.05 13.32
CA ALA A 67 2.83 14.47 14.03
C ALA A 67 2.86 14.04 15.51
N GLU A 68 3.29 12.80 15.78
CA GLU A 68 3.44 12.32 17.15
C GLU A 68 4.56 13.08 17.88
N ALA A 69 5.67 13.38 17.20
CA ALA A 69 6.75 14.21 17.76
C ALA A 69 6.26 15.62 18.13
N GLU A 70 5.44 16.24 17.29
CA GLU A 70 4.83 17.55 17.57
C GLU A 70 3.87 17.50 18.77
N LYS A 71 3.03 16.46 18.85
CA LYS A 71 2.14 16.24 20.01
C LYS A 71 2.93 16.09 21.32
N GLN A 72 4.01 15.33 21.31
CA GLN A 72 4.84 15.12 22.50
C GLN A 72 5.66 16.36 22.87
N ALA A 73 6.14 17.12 21.88
CA ALA A 73 6.80 18.40 22.11
C ALA A 73 5.83 19.43 22.74
N ALA A 74 4.59 19.51 22.25
CA ALA A 74 3.56 20.38 22.84
C ALA A 74 3.25 19.99 24.29
N ALA A 75 3.11 18.69 24.58
CA ALA A 75 2.89 18.20 25.95
C ALA A 75 4.07 18.50 26.90
N ALA A 76 5.30 18.50 26.40
CA ALA A 76 6.48 18.88 27.18
C ALA A 76 6.42 20.36 27.60
N VAL A 77 5.96 21.26 26.71
CA VAL A 77 5.75 22.67 27.05
C VAL A 77 4.74 22.83 28.18
N GLU A 78 3.62 22.11 28.12
CA GLU A 78 2.59 22.12 29.18
C GLU A 78 3.12 21.61 30.52
N GLN A 79 4.12 20.73 30.50
CA GLN A 79 4.77 20.16 31.68
C GLN A 79 6.03 20.94 32.11
N GLU A 80 6.27 22.12 31.55
CA GLU A 80 7.45 22.96 31.83
C GLU A 80 8.79 22.26 31.55
N GLN A 81 8.81 21.36 30.56
CA GLN A 81 10.00 20.68 30.05
C GLN A 81 10.47 21.29 28.73
N GLU A 82 11.74 21.09 28.38
CA GLU A 82 12.28 21.52 27.09
C GLU A 82 11.65 20.69 25.95
N PRO A 83 10.90 21.31 25.01
CA PRO A 83 10.31 20.57 23.89
C PRO A 83 11.39 20.15 22.89
N GLY A 84 11.23 18.96 22.32
CA GLY A 84 12.05 18.56 21.18
C GLY A 84 11.61 19.23 19.88
N ASP A 85 12.50 19.24 18.89
CA ASP A 85 12.17 19.67 17.53
C ASP A 85 11.60 18.49 16.73
N PRO A 86 10.34 18.54 16.26
CA PRO A 86 9.74 17.47 15.45
C PRO A 86 10.52 17.14 14.17
N PHE A 87 11.37 18.05 13.67
CA PHE A 87 12.19 17.81 12.48
C PHE A 87 13.63 17.35 12.79
N ASP A 88 14.00 17.24 14.06
CA ASP A 88 15.29 16.68 14.47
C ASP A 88 15.24 15.14 14.54
N VAL A 89 16.13 14.49 13.80
CA VAL A 89 16.27 13.03 13.78
C VAL A 89 16.60 12.46 15.16
N GLU A 90 17.41 13.13 15.97
CA GLU A 90 17.76 12.64 17.31
C GLU A 90 16.58 12.70 18.28
N TYR A 91 15.66 13.65 18.08
CA TYR A 91 14.38 13.67 18.79
C TYR A 91 13.44 12.56 18.29
N LEU A 92 13.30 12.40 16.97
CA LEU A 92 12.42 11.38 16.37
C LEU A 92 12.75 9.95 16.83
N LYS A 93 14.05 9.64 17.02
CA LYS A 93 14.52 8.36 17.57
C LYS A 93 14.03 8.07 18.99
N LYS A 94 13.60 9.08 19.74
CA LYS A 94 13.15 8.96 21.14
C LYS A 94 11.63 8.87 21.28
N ILE A 95 10.88 9.14 20.23
CA ILE A 95 9.41 9.10 20.27
C ILE A 95 8.92 7.70 20.58
N GLN A 96 8.07 7.61 21.59
CA GLN A 96 7.46 6.36 22.04
C GLN A 96 5.94 6.49 22.09
N VAL A 97 5.25 5.42 21.71
CA VAL A 97 3.81 5.25 21.89
C VAL A 97 3.58 3.91 22.57
N SER A 98 2.82 3.91 23.68
CA SER A 98 2.55 2.71 24.48
C SER A 98 3.81 1.93 24.89
N GLY A 99 4.92 2.64 25.16
CA GLY A 99 6.20 2.07 25.58
C GLY A 99 7.06 1.49 24.44
N ALA A 100 6.60 1.56 23.19
CA ALA A 100 7.35 1.09 22.03
C ALA A 100 7.92 2.28 21.22
N ASN A 101 9.11 2.10 20.65
CA ASN A 101 9.72 3.10 19.77
C ASN A 101 8.94 3.23 18.46
N LEU A 102 8.44 4.44 18.17
CA LEU A 102 7.53 4.64 17.05
C LEU A 102 8.20 4.48 15.68
N GLN A 103 9.44 4.94 15.51
CA GLN A 103 10.18 4.75 14.26
C GLN A 103 10.31 3.26 13.92
N ASN A 104 10.67 2.42 14.89
CA ASN A 104 10.78 0.97 14.68
C ASN A 104 9.43 0.33 14.35
N LEU A 105 8.33 0.78 14.97
CA LEU A 105 6.99 0.27 14.66
C LEU A 105 6.60 0.59 13.20
N LEU A 106 6.79 1.83 12.78
CA LEU A 106 6.36 2.30 11.46
C LEU A 106 7.24 1.74 10.34
N PHE A 107 8.56 1.79 10.50
CA PHE A 107 9.50 1.49 9.42
C PHE A 107 10.17 0.10 9.54
N GLY A 108 10.05 -0.55 10.69
CA GLY A 108 10.79 -1.76 11.02
C GLY A 108 12.21 -1.45 11.53
N TYR A 109 12.80 -2.44 12.18
CA TYR A 109 14.20 -2.40 12.63
C TYR A 109 15.16 -2.21 11.46
N ASN A 110 16.37 -1.71 11.72
CA ASN A 110 17.41 -1.42 10.71
C ASN A 110 17.00 -0.37 9.66
N THR A 111 16.07 0.53 10.01
CA THR A 111 15.76 1.71 9.21
C THR A 111 16.46 2.93 9.80
N GLU A 112 17.14 3.69 8.94
CA GLU A 112 17.78 4.96 9.28
C GLU A 112 16.99 6.13 8.68
N LEU A 113 16.77 7.16 9.51
CA LEU A 113 16.30 8.47 9.06
C LEU A 113 17.51 9.41 9.04
N GLU A 114 17.67 10.13 7.94
CA GLU A 114 18.70 11.15 7.77
C GLU A 114 18.03 12.47 7.40
N LYS A 115 18.33 13.55 8.14
CA LYS A 115 17.86 14.88 7.81
C LYS A 115 18.62 15.37 6.58
N ILE A 116 17.88 15.85 5.58
CA ILE A 116 18.43 16.56 4.42
C ILE A 116 17.86 17.99 4.38
N ALA A 117 18.35 18.81 3.45
CA ALA A 117 18.11 20.27 3.45
C ALA A 117 16.66 20.71 3.65
N SER A 118 15.68 20.03 3.03
CA SER A 118 14.25 20.36 3.18
C SER A 118 13.39 19.09 3.21
N GLY A 119 13.87 18.07 3.91
CA GLY A 119 13.24 16.76 3.92
C GLY A 119 14.01 15.71 4.69
N PHE A 120 13.73 14.45 4.37
CA PHE A 120 14.35 13.29 4.99
C PHE A 120 14.72 12.25 3.93
N ARG A 121 15.85 11.58 4.15
CA ARG A 121 16.14 10.30 3.50
C ARG A 121 15.76 9.18 4.45
N ILE A 122 14.98 8.23 3.96
CA ILE A 122 14.59 7.00 4.66
C ILE A 122 15.41 5.87 4.04
N ARG A 123 16.34 5.29 4.78
CA ARG A 123 17.19 4.19 4.32
C ARG A 123 16.82 2.89 5.02
N TYR A 124 16.41 1.90 4.24
CA TYR A 124 16.14 0.55 4.72
C TYR A 124 17.38 -0.32 4.51
N ASN A 125 17.94 -0.85 5.61
CA ASN A 125 19.13 -1.69 5.59
C ASN A 125 18.75 -3.16 5.89
N GLY A 126 17.89 -3.73 5.04
CA GLY A 126 17.27 -5.03 5.32
C GLY A 126 16.30 -4.93 6.48
N SER A 127 15.35 -3.99 6.38
CA SER A 127 14.41 -3.71 7.46
C SER A 127 13.57 -4.94 7.80
N LYS A 128 13.17 -5.08 9.07
CA LYS A 128 12.39 -6.23 9.56
C LYS A 128 11.31 -5.80 10.55
N GLY A 129 10.18 -6.47 10.50
CA GLY A 129 9.08 -6.23 11.44
C GLY A 129 8.46 -4.85 11.30
N SER A 130 8.48 -4.28 10.08
CA SER A 130 7.64 -3.13 9.77
C SER A 130 6.18 -3.50 9.95
N TYR A 131 5.36 -2.47 10.14
CA TYR A 131 3.91 -2.60 10.34
C TYR A 131 3.21 -3.49 9.29
N ASP A 132 3.69 -3.48 8.05
CA ASP A 132 3.11 -4.19 6.91
C ASP A 132 3.89 -5.45 6.48
N ALA A 133 4.77 -5.95 7.35
CA ALA A 133 5.52 -7.20 7.16
C ALA A 133 6.49 -7.27 5.96
N TYR A 134 6.63 -6.20 5.15
CA TYR A 134 7.64 -6.14 4.09
C TYR A 134 9.03 -5.83 4.62
N ASN A 135 9.99 -6.71 4.32
CA ASN A 135 11.40 -6.40 4.51
C ASN A 135 11.88 -5.56 3.34
N ARG A 136 12.64 -4.49 3.62
CA ARG A 136 13.09 -3.55 2.59
C ARG A 136 14.58 -3.35 2.57
N THR A 137 15.14 -3.17 1.37
CA THR A 137 16.49 -2.64 1.17
C THR A 137 16.43 -1.55 0.12
N GLY A 138 17.05 -0.40 0.37
CA GLY A 138 17.00 0.75 -0.54
C GLY A 138 16.65 2.04 0.19
N SER A 139 16.23 3.07 -0.54
CA SER A 139 15.93 4.36 0.09
C SER A 139 14.99 5.26 -0.70
N TYR A 140 14.21 6.03 0.06
CA TYR A 140 13.37 7.12 -0.45
C TYR A 140 13.91 8.46 0.04
N ILE A 141 13.69 9.51 -0.77
CA ILE A 141 13.79 10.91 -0.35
C ILE A 141 12.39 11.46 -0.24
N VAL A 142 12.04 12.02 0.92
CA VAL A 142 10.79 12.74 1.18
C VAL A 142 11.11 14.20 1.38
N MET A 143 10.73 15.06 0.45
CA MET A 143 10.83 16.50 0.57
C MET A 143 9.59 17.03 1.28
N THR A 144 9.77 17.54 2.49
CA THR A 144 8.68 18.01 3.36
C THR A 144 8.54 19.54 3.36
N GLY A 145 9.57 20.25 2.88
CA GLY A 145 9.64 21.70 3.04
C GLY A 145 9.68 22.15 4.50
N ASP A 146 10.14 21.27 5.40
CA ASP A 146 10.17 21.47 6.86
C ASP A 146 8.80 21.83 7.45
N ARG A 147 7.75 21.22 6.90
CA ARG A 147 6.37 21.42 7.32
C ARG A 147 5.66 20.10 7.57
N GLN A 148 4.78 20.08 8.57
CA GLN A 148 3.86 18.97 8.79
C GLN A 148 2.98 18.73 7.55
N LEU A 149 2.68 17.47 7.26
CA LEU A 149 1.82 17.13 6.12
C LEU A 149 0.42 17.74 6.27
N ALA A 150 -0.11 17.82 7.49
CA ALA A 150 -1.40 18.44 7.78
C ALA A 150 -1.48 19.94 7.45
N ALA A 151 -0.33 20.61 7.26
CA ALA A 151 -0.26 22.03 6.91
C ALA A 151 0.11 22.26 5.42
N THR A 152 0.07 21.21 4.59
CA THR A 152 0.30 21.30 3.14
C THR A 152 -0.99 21.65 2.39
N ASP A 153 -0.84 22.00 1.13
CA ASP A 153 -1.92 22.19 0.16
C ASP A 153 -1.41 21.81 -1.24
N ALA A 154 -2.23 22.00 -2.28
CA ALA A 154 -1.87 21.67 -3.65
C ALA A 154 -0.67 22.47 -4.20
N ASP A 155 -0.37 23.65 -3.64
CA ASP A 155 0.76 24.49 -4.05
C ASP A 155 2.03 24.17 -3.25
N ASN A 156 1.88 23.64 -2.03
CA ASN A 156 2.94 23.39 -1.08
C ASN A 156 2.94 21.93 -0.59
N LEU A 157 2.95 21.01 -1.54
CA LEU A 157 2.89 19.56 -1.31
C LEU A 157 4.23 18.93 -0.89
N TRP A 158 4.17 17.74 -0.33
CA TRP A 158 5.34 16.88 -0.16
C TRP A 158 5.59 16.07 -1.42
N THR A 159 6.87 15.84 -1.74
CA THR A 159 7.25 14.95 -2.85
C THR A 159 8.09 13.78 -2.35
N VAL A 160 7.86 12.61 -2.92
CA VAL A 160 8.65 11.41 -2.66
C VAL A 160 9.28 10.93 -3.95
N SER A 161 10.59 10.65 -3.89
CA SER A 161 11.33 10.02 -4.97
C SER A 161 12.15 8.85 -4.45
N ILE A 162 12.43 7.90 -5.34
CA ILE A 162 13.34 6.79 -5.07
C ILE A 162 14.77 7.32 -5.18
N ASP A 163 15.56 7.16 -4.11
CA ASP A 163 16.97 7.58 -4.07
C ASP A 163 17.86 6.42 -4.54
N THR A 164 17.64 5.24 -3.98
CA THR A 164 18.19 3.97 -4.49
C THR A 164 17.04 2.98 -4.67
N PRO A 165 17.10 2.08 -5.68
CA PRO A 165 16.07 1.07 -5.88
C PRO A 165 15.65 0.39 -4.58
N VAL A 166 14.34 0.30 -4.35
CA VAL A 166 13.77 -0.27 -3.13
C VAL A 166 13.30 -1.68 -3.43
N GLU A 167 14.03 -2.65 -2.91
CA GLU A 167 13.70 -4.05 -2.96
C GLU A 167 12.80 -4.43 -1.79
N MET A 168 11.72 -5.16 -2.07
CA MET A 168 10.71 -5.58 -1.10
C MET A 168 10.55 -7.10 -1.12
N THR A 169 10.49 -7.71 0.07
CA THR A 169 10.20 -9.15 0.22
C THR A 169 9.22 -9.39 1.37
N ALA A 170 8.35 -10.40 1.21
CA ALA A 170 7.42 -10.85 2.24
C ALA A 170 7.93 -12.10 3.00
N GLY A 171 9.26 -12.21 3.18
CA GLY A 171 9.89 -13.33 3.88
C GLY A 171 10.16 -14.58 3.02
N SER A 172 9.90 -14.53 1.71
CA SER A 172 10.33 -15.53 0.71
C SER A 172 11.58 -15.06 -0.05
N ASP A 173 12.10 -15.92 -0.93
CA ASP A 173 13.21 -15.57 -1.85
C ASP A 173 12.76 -14.66 -3.01
N GLU A 174 11.46 -14.49 -3.21
CA GLU A 174 10.89 -13.62 -4.24
C GLU A 174 11.07 -12.15 -3.84
N ARG A 175 11.46 -11.32 -4.82
CA ARG A 175 11.77 -9.91 -4.61
C ARG A 175 11.08 -9.08 -5.69
N VAL A 176 10.48 -7.98 -5.27
CA VAL A 176 9.99 -6.95 -6.18
C VAL A 176 10.81 -5.70 -5.97
N THR A 177 11.26 -5.08 -7.05
CA THR A 177 12.08 -3.87 -7.02
C THR A 177 11.29 -2.69 -7.55
N CYS A 178 11.27 -1.60 -6.79
CA CYS A 178 10.79 -0.29 -7.22
C CYS A 178 11.99 0.59 -7.58
N GLU A 179 12.14 0.97 -8.84
CA GLU A 179 13.34 1.64 -9.36
C GLU A 179 13.11 3.10 -9.77
N GLY A 180 11.86 3.52 -9.94
CA GLY A 180 11.55 4.85 -10.45
C GLY A 180 10.09 5.25 -10.29
N GLY A 181 9.82 6.49 -10.69
CA GLY A 181 8.53 7.16 -10.49
C GLY A 181 8.62 8.24 -9.41
N SER A 182 7.50 8.94 -9.24
CA SER A 182 7.38 9.99 -8.23
C SER A 182 6.01 9.97 -7.59
N THR A 183 5.97 10.35 -6.31
CA THR A 183 4.73 10.52 -5.56
C THR A 183 4.63 11.93 -5.03
N ARG A 184 3.43 12.49 -5.05
CA ARG A 184 3.08 13.76 -4.41
C ARG A 184 2.00 13.51 -3.38
N ILE A 185 2.07 14.21 -2.26
CA ILE A 185 1.06 14.12 -1.22
C ILE A 185 0.80 15.48 -0.58
N HIS A 186 -0.48 15.82 -0.41
CA HIS A 186 -0.87 17.03 0.29
C HIS A 186 -2.21 16.87 1.01
N ALA A 187 -2.46 17.72 2.00
CA ALA A 187 -3.76 17.78 2.67
C ALA A 187 -4.84 18.35 1.75
N ASP A 188 -6.08 17.89 1.92
CA ASP A 188 -7.27 18.45 1.29
C ASP A 188 -8.14 19.22 2.29
N ALA A 189 -9.10 19.98 1.77
CA ALA A 189 -10.00 20.80 2.59
C ALA A 189 -11.00 19.99 3.46
N THR A 190 -11.05 18.68 3.30
CA THR A 190 -11.99 17.77 3.96
C THR A 190 -11.35 16.95 5.08
N GLY A 191 -10.09 17.25 5.42
CA GLY A 191 -9.29 16.54 6.42
C GLY A 191 -8.69 15.22 5.93
N GLY A 192 -8.71 14.99 4.62
CA GLY A 192 -7.99 13.90 3.97
C GLY A 192 -6.69 14.36 3.32
N TYR A 193 -6.05 13.45 2.61
CA TYR A 193 -4.78 13.66 1.93
C TYR A 193 -4.89 13.10 0.51
N VAL A 194 -4.57 13.93 -0.47
CA VAL A 194 -4.49 13.53 -1.88
C VAL A 194 -3.11 12.96 -2.13
N ILE A 195 -3.06 11.79 -2.75
CA ILE A 195 -1.85 11.06 -3.14
C ILE A 195 -1.86 10.95 -4.66
N GLU A 196 -0.82 11.43 -5.32
CA GLU A 196 -0.66 11.33 -6.77
C GLU A 196 0.60 10.56 -7.07
N MET A 197 0.48 9.46 -7.82
CA MET A 197 1.58 8.65 -8.31
C MET A 197 1.75 8.86 -9.80
N ALA A 198 3.00 9.01 -10.23
CA ALA A 198 3.33 9.13 -11.64
C ALA A 198 4.47 8.19 -12.02
N ALA A 199 4.23 7.41 -13.06
CA ALA A 199 5.19 6.54 -13.72
C ALA A 199 6.00 5.64 -12.76
N VAL A 200 5.31 5.02 -11.81
CA VAL A 200 5.92 4.12 -10.83
C VAL A 200 6.40 2.85 -11.53
N LYS A 201 7.72 2.63 -11.44
CA LYS A 201 8.43 1.55 -12.11
C LYS A 201 8.79 0.45 -11.14
N ILE A 202 8.07 -0.65 -11.28
CA ILE A 202 8.20 -1.84 -10.47
C ILE A 202 8.44 -3.03 -11.37
N TYR A 203 9.27 -3.96 -10.92
CA TYR A 203 9.46 -5.24 -11.59
C TYR A 203 9.79 -6.35 -10.59
N GLU A 204 9.32 -7.56 -10.88
CA GLU A 204 9.87 -8.81 -10.31
C GLU A 204 11.00 -9.35 -11.21
N GLN A 205 10.80 -9.24 -12.52
CA GLN A 205 11.79 -9.54 -13.56
C GLN A 205 11.91 -8.32 -14.47
N GLU A 206 13.12 -7.85 -14.74
CA GLU A 206 13.36 -6.61 -15.52
C GLU A 206 12.70 -6.60 -16.91
N ALA A 207 12.34 -7.76 -17.47
CA ALA A 207 11.62 -7.86 -18.73
C ALA A 207 10.19 -7.28 -18.68
N TYR A 208 9.60 -7.15 -17.49
CA TYR A 208 8.25 -6.64 -17.25
C TYR A 208 8.31 -5.51 -16.22
N THR A 209 8.54 -4.29 -16.69
CA THR A 209 8.56 -3.09 -15.85
C THR A 209 7.22 -2.38 -15.94
N SER A 210 6.67 -1.99 -14.79
CA SER A 210 5.45 -1.20 -14.73
C SER A 210 5.67 0.26 -15.11
N ASP A 211 4.57 0.93 -15.48
CA ASP A 211 4.48 2.38 -15.66
C ASP A 211 3.18 2.85 -15.00
N TRP A 212 3.09 2.65 -13.68
CA TRP A 212 1.84 2.76 -12.93
C TRP A 212 1.62 4.19 -12.46
N SER A 213 0.44 4.75 -12.73
CA SER A 213 0.08 6.11 -12.32
C SER A 213 -1.33 6.13 -11.75
N GLY A 214 -1.61 7.02 -10.80
CA GLY A 214 -2.92 7.08 -10.18
C GLY A 214 -3.08 8.21 -9.17
N THR A 215 -4.32 8.40 -8.74
CA THR A 215 -4.69 9.38 -7.74
C THR A 215 -5.58 8.73 -6.70
N PHE A 216 -5.20 8.89 -5.44
CA PHE A 216 -5.94 8.39 -4.29
C PHE A 216 -6.22 9.51 -3.31
N ARG A 217 -7.26 9.33 -2.52
CA ARG A 217 -7.55 10.14 -1.35
C ARG A 217 -7.58 9.22 -0.14
N TRP A 218 -6.71 9.52 0.82
CA TRP A 218 -6.59 8.80 2.08
C TRP A 218 -7.03 9.70 3.23
N LYS A 219 -7.88 9.21 4.14
CA LYS A 219 -8.40 10.00 5.25
C LYS A 219 -8.32 9.22 6.58
N PRO A 220 -7.59 9.71 7.59
CA PRO A 220 -7.61 9.09 8.91
C PRO A 220 -8.94 9.33 9.61
N LYS A 221 -9.58 8.28 10.15
CA LYS A 221 -10.85 8.40 10.89
C LYS A 221 -10.69 9.23 12.18
N ALA A 222 -9.50 9.22 12.77
CA ALA A 222 -9.15 10.05 13.93
C ALA A 222 -9.09 11.56 13.62
N GLY A 223 -9.01 11.96 12.35
CA GLY A 223 -8.86 13.35 11.93
C GLY A 223 -7.48 13.96 12.21
N THR A 224 -6.54 13.18 12.74
CA THR A 224 -5.15 13.57 12.98
C THR A 224 -4.19 12.55 12.33
N LEU A 225 -2.92 12.93 12.20
CA LEU A 225 -1.85 12.02 11.77
C LEU A 225 -1.11 11.37 12.96
N CYS A 226 -1.46 11.70 14.20
CA CYS A 226 -0.77 11.15 15.37
C CYS A 226 -1.01 9.64 15.45
N TYR A 227 0.06 8.85 15.46
CA TYR A 227 -0.05 7.39 15.50
C TYR A 227 -0.82 6.90 16.73
N SER A 228 -0.67 7.58 17.88
CA SER A 228 -1.41 7.27 19.10
C SER A 228 -2.93 7.33 18.95
N ASP A 229 -3.45 8.24 18.11
CA ASP A 229 -4.89 8.40 17.87
C ASP A 229 -5.40 7.42 16.78
N PHE A 230 -4.51 7.01 15.88
CA PHE A 230 -4.79 6.07 14.79
C PHE A 230 -4.76 4.60 15.24
N ALA A 231 -3.89 4.25 16.19
CA ALA A 231 -3.69 2.87 16.65
C ALA A 231 -4.83 2.33 17.53
N GLU A 232 -5.81 3.16 17.89
CA GLU A 232 -7.01 2.73 18.61
C GLU A 232 -7.92 1.85 17.73
N GLU A 233 -8.49 0.80 18.32
CA GLU A 233 -9.44 -0.08 17.63
C GLU A 233 -10.61 0.73 17.05
N GLY A 234 -10.91 0.53 15.77
CA GLY A 234 -11.96 1.27 15.05
C GLY A 234 -11.55 2.64 14.50
N LYS A 235 -10.31 3.11 14.70
CA LYS A 235 -9.83 4.43 14.24
C LYS A 235 -8.90 4.42 13.02
N GLY A 236 -9.09 3.43 12.14
CA GLY A 236 -8.34 3.25 10.90
C GLY A 236 -8.49 4.38 9.87
N SER A 237 -8.58 4.05 8.59
CA SER A 237 -8.64 5.06 7.53
C SER A 237 -9.65 4.73 6.43
N GLU A 238 -9.97 5.74 5.65
CA GLU A 238 -10.70 5.62 4.39
C GLU A 238 -9.74 5.80 3.22
N LEU A 239 -9.89 4.99 2.18
CA LEU A 239 -9.13 5.06 0.94
C LEU A 239 -10.09 4.98 -0.25
N GLU A 240 -9.96 5.93 -1.16
CA GLU A 240 -10.66 5.94 -2.44
C GLU A 240 -9.71 6.39 -3.54
N GLY A 241 -9.90 5.91 -4.76
CA GLY A 241 -9.10 6.35 -5.89
C GLY A 241 -8.93 5.30 -6.96
N GLU A 242 -8.10 5.64 -7.94
CA GLU A 242 -7.85 4.81 -9.10
C GLU A 242 -6.42 4.94 -9.59
N ALA A 243 -5.95 3.87 -10.22
CA ALA A 243 -4.65 3.83 -10.87
C ALA A 243 -4.67 2.90 -12.08
N SER A 244 -3.78 3.17 -13.03
CA SER A 244 -3.65 2.37 -14.24
C SER A 244 -2.25 2.45 -14.81
N GLY A 245 -1.96 1.55 -15.73
CA GLY A 245 -0.71 1.53 -16.47
C GLY A 245 -0.32 0.14 -16.92
N ARG A 246 0.88 0.02 -17.49
CA ARG A 246 1.51 -1.28 -17.69
C ARG A 246 1.94 -1.82 -16.33
N SER A 247 1.69 -3.10 -16.09
CA SER A 247 2.07 -3.78 -14.86
C SER A 247 3.38 -4.57 -15.00
N PHE A 248 3.92 -5.03 -13.87
CA PHE A 248 5.02 -6.01 -13.86
C PHE A 248 4.55 -7.44 -14.13
N VAL A 249 3.25 -7.64 -14.38
CA VAL A 249 2.63 -8.95 -14.59
C VAL A 249 2.41 -9.19 -16.07
N THR A 250 2.43 -10.47 -16.48
CA THR A 250 2.08 -10.89 -17.85
C THR A 250 1.19 -12.14 -17.83
N PHE A 251 0.26 -12.24 -18.77
CA PHE A 251 -0.54 -13.45 -18.99
C PHE A 251 -0.14 -14.24 -20.24
N ASN A 252 0.56 -13.60 -21.18
CA ASN A 252 0.97 -14.21 -22.45
C ASN A 252 2.49 -14.41 -22.55
N ASN A 253 3.26 -14.05 -21.52
CA ASN A 253 4.73 -14.08 -21.48
C ASN A 253 5.40 -13.29 -22.61
N THR A 254 4.70 -12.30 -23.15
CA THR A 254 5.12 -11.52 -24.32
C THR A 254 5.00 -10.03 -24.06
N THR A 255 3.91 -9.61 -23.42
CA THR A 255 3.63 -8.21 -23.09
C THR A 255 3.31 -8.06 -21.61
N SER A 256 3.76 -6.96 -21.02
CA SER A 256 3.27 -6.49 -19.72
C SER A 256 1.79 -6.17 -19.83
N LEU A 257 0.99 -6.74 -18.93
CA LEU A 257 -0.45 -6.57 -18.91
C LEU A 257 -0.78 -5.11 -18.57
N ALA A 258 -1.57 -4.45 -19.43
CA ALA A 258 -2.23 -3.22 -19.04
C ALA A 258 -3.31 -3.54 -18.01
N LEU A 259 -3.32 -2.82 -16.88
CA LEU A 259 -4.27 -3.00 -15.80
C LEU A 259 -4.84 -1.65 -15.35
N GLU A 260 -6.04 -1.71 -14.79
CA GLU A 260 -6.65 -0.62 -14.02
C GLU A 260 -7.09 -1.17 -12.66
N TYR A 261 -7.00 -0.31 -11.65
CA TYR A 261 -7.43 -0.55 -10.28
C TYR A 261 -8.26 0.64 -9.81
N GLU A 262 -9.36 0.36 -9.13
CA GLU A 262 -10.22 1.36 -8.51
C GLU A 262 -10.65 0.84 -7.13
N ILE A 263 -10.64 1.70 -6.11
CA ILE A 263 -11.21 1.42 -4.79
C ILE A 263 -12.22 2.50 -4.43
N LYS A 264 -13.41 2.07 -3.98
CA LYS A 264 -14.50 2.94 -3.53
C LYS A 264 -14.97 2.55 -2.15
N GLY A 265 -15.10 3.55 -1.27
CA GLY A 265 -15.53 3.35 0.11
C GLY A 265 -14.60 2.42 0.88
N GLY A 266 -13.31 2.37 0.51
CA GLY A 266 -12.36 1.48 1.14
C GLY A 266 -12.15 1.88 2.59
N GLU A 267 -12.49 1.00 3.53
CA GLU A 267 -12.09 1.16 4.92
C GLU A 267 -10.85 0.31 5.19
N CYS A 268 -9.88 0.86 5.89
CA CYS A 268 -8.66 0.16 6.28
C CYS A 268 -8.60 0.05 7.80
N ILE A 269 -8.47 -1.17 8.32
CA ILE A 269 -8.07 -1.40 9.71
C ILE A 269 -6.55 -1.32 9.78
N GLY A 270 -6.06 -0.50 10.70
CA GLY A 270 -4.67 -0.13 10.64
C GLY A 270 -4.35 0.57 9.33
N TYR A 271 -3.11 0.43 8.87
CA TYR A 271 -2.60 1.24 7.78
C TYR A 271 -2.90 0.71 6.36
N ASN A 272 -3.07 -0.62 6.15
CA ASN A 272 -3.16 -1.20 4.79
C ASN A 272 -4.10 -2.43 4.65
N ILE A 273 -4.86 -2.81 5.68
CA ILE A 273 -5.77 -3.98 5.57
C ILE A 273 -7.17 -3.46 5.24
N ILE A 274 -7.59 -3.65 3.98
CA ILE A 274 -8.96 -3.33 3.55
C ILE A 274 -9.93 -4.22 4.33
N SER A 275 -10.86 -3.58 5.05
CA SER A 275 -11.88 -4.21 5.87
C SER A 275 -13.29 -4.00 5.36
N ASP A 276 -13.48 -3.02 4.48
CA ASP A 276 -14.75 -2.71 3.82
C ASP A 276 -14.45 -2.00 2.50
N GLY A 277 -15.44 -1.93 1.62
CA GLY A 277 -15.38 -1.24 0.34
C GLY A 277 -15.25 -2.17 -0.86
N VAL A 278 -15.25 -1.57 -2.04
CA VAL A 278 -15.25 -2.29 -3.31
C VAL A 278 -14.01 -1.96 -4.10
N GLU A 279 -13.21 -2.98 -4.39
CA GLU A 279 -12.11 -2.93 -5.34
C GLU A 279 -12.60 -3.41 -6.72
N THR A 280 -12.34 -2.64 -7.77
CA THR A 280 -12.62 -3.04 -9.15
C THR A 280 -11.33 -3.06 -9.96
N CYS A 281 -11.07 -4.16 -10.63
CA CYS A 281 -9.86 -4.38 -11.42
C CYS A 281 -10.23 -4.68 -12.87
N ARG A 282 -9.50 -4.10 -13.82
CA ARG A 282 -9.79 -4.23 -15.26
C ARG A 282 -8.56 -4.53 -16.09
N MET A 283 -8.76 -5.23 -17.21
CA MET A 283 -7.79 -5.36 -18.30
C MET A 283 -8.29 -4.55 -19.50
N PRO A 284 -7.81 -3.31 -19.70
CA PRO A 284 -8.31 -2.44 -20.77
C PRO A 284 -7.84 -2.87 -22.18
N ASP A 285 -6.72 -3.60 -22.29
CA ASP A 285 -6.13 -3.99 -23.57
C ASP A 285 -6.40 -5.47 -23.91
N ALA A 286 -7.30 -5.70 -24.86
CA ALA A 286 -7.67 -7.04 -25.32
C ALA A 286 -6.52 -7.81 -26.00
N GLY A 287 -5.42 -7.14 -26.36
CA GLY A 287 -4.23 -7.78 -26.93
C GLY A 287 -3.39 -8.55 -25.91
N ASP A 288 -3.55 -8.26 -24.60
CA ASP A 288 -2.69 -8.81 -23.55
C ASP A 288 -3.17 -10.17 -23.00
N TYR A 289 -4.39 -10.60 -23.32
CA TYR A 289 -5.00 -11.81 -22.76
C TYR A 289 -5.87 -12.57 -23.77
N ASP A 290 -6.10 -13.86 -23.49
CA ASP A 290 -6.98 -14.69 -24.29
C ASP A 290 -8.44 -14.48 -23.87
N ALA A 291 -9.24 -13.80 -24.71
CA ALA A 291 -10.66 -13.52 -24.43
C ALA A 291 -11.51 -14.79 -24.25
N ALA A 292 -11.07 -15.96 -24.75
CA ALA A 292 -11.75 -17.22 -24.47
C ALA A 292 -11.50 -17.72 -23.03
N GLN A 293 -10.38 -17.32 -22.42
CA GLN A 293 -10.06 -17.61 -21.02
C GLN A 293 -10.63 -16.56 -20.06
N PHE A 294 -10.79 -15.32 -20.54
CA PHE A 294 -11.34 -14.19 -19.78
C PHE A 294 -12.61 -13.65 -20.46
N PRO A 295 -13.78 -14.27 -20.20
CA PRO A 295 -15.05 -13.86 -20.81
C PRO A 295 -15.52 -12.46 -20.39
N SER A 296 -14.99 -11.93 -19.28
CA SER A 296 -15.09 -10.52 -18.87
C SER A 296 -13.69 -9.97 -18.62
N ASN A 297 -13.48 -8.68 -18.92
CA ASN A 297 -12.24 -7.97 -18.63
C ASN A 297 -12.25 -7.25 -17.28
N GLU A 298 -13.37 -7.29 -16.56
CA GLU A 298 -13.58 -6.62 -15.28
C GLU A 298 -13.96 -7.64 -14.20
N VAL A 299 -13.44 -7.43 -12.99
CA VAL A 299 -13.83 -8.08 -11.74
C VAL A 299 -14.02 -7.04 -10.65
N SER A 300 -15.00 -7.24 -9.78
CA SER A 300 -15.12 -6.47 -8.52
C SER A 300 -15.05 -7.41 -7.33
N VAL A 301 -14.35 -6.98 -6.28
CA VAL A 301 -14.22 -7.64 -4.98
C VAL A 301 -14.71 -6.67 -3.92
N GLU A 302 -15.79 -7.04 -3.24
CA GLU A 302 -16.37 -6.29 -2.14
C GLU A 302 -15.97 -6.95 -0.83
N TRP A 303 -15.37 -6.18 0.08
CA TRP A 303 -14.88 -6.65 1.36
C TRP A 303 -15.86 -6.31 2.47
N GLU A 304 -15.99 -7.19 3.46
CA GLU A 304 -16.80 -6.95 4.65
C GLU A 304 -16.15 -7.59 5.86
N LEU A 305 -15.87 -6.79 6.89
CA LEU A 305 -15.44 -7.30 8.18
C LEU A 305 -16.64 -7.76 9.01
N GLN A 306 -16.72 -9.06 9.26
CA GLN A 306 -17.67 -9.65 10.21
C GLN A 306 -17.05 -9.82 11.60
N GLY A 307 -17.61 -9.11 12.57
CA GLY A 307 -17.07 -9.08 13.93
C GLY A 307 -15.70 -8.39 13.98
N SER A 308 -14.77 -8.92 14.77
CA SER A 308 -13.44 -8.33 14.94
C SER A 308 -12.34 -9.01 14.10
N TYR A 309 -12.63 -10.12 13.41
CA TYR A 309 -11.56 -10.97 12.84
C TYR A 309 -11.89 -11.67 11.51
N ALA A 310 -13.15 -11.78 11.10
CA ALA A 310 -13.51 -12.50 9.87
C ALA A 310 -13.65 -11.51 8.72
N LEU A 311 -12.80 -11.63 7.70
CA LEU A 311 -12.86 -10.82 6.49
C LEU A 311 -13.55 -11.64 5.40
N ILE A 312 -14.79 -11.29 5.11
CA ILE A 312 -15.60 -11.89 4.04
C ILE A 312 -15.37 -11.08 2.77
N TYR A 313 -15.38 -11.76 1.62
CA TYR A 313 -15.33 -11.07 0.33
C TYR A 313 -16.31 -11.63 -0.69
N THR A 314 -16.93 -10.73 -1.45
CA THR A 314 -17.85 -11.04 -2.54
C THR A 314 -17.21 -10.72 -3.88
N ILE A 315 -17.01 -11.74 -4.70
CA ILE A 315 -16.44 -11.62 -6.05
C ILE A 315 -17.58 -11.55 -7.06
N ARG A 316 -17.57 -10.50 -7.89
CA ARG A 316 -18.49 -10.32 -9.02
C ARG A 316 -17.70 -10.39 -10.32
N TYR A 317 -18.01 -11.37 -11.16
CA TYR A 317 -17.30 -11.58 -12.43
C TYR A 317 -18.20 -12.23 -13.47
N ASN A 318 -18.31 -11.63 -14.67
CA ASN A 318 -19.04 -12.19 -15.82
C ASN A 318 -20.47 -12.68 -15.48
N GLY A 319 -21.22 -11.89 -14.72
CA GLY A 319 -22.59 -12.22 -14.29
C GLY A 319 -22.69 -13.21 -13.12
N TYR A 320 -21.57 -13.75 -12.64
CA TYR A 320 -21.51 -14.58 -11.44
C TYR A 320 -21.22 -13.75 -10.20
N VAL A 321 -21.79 -14.17 -9.08
CA VAL A 321 -21.54 -13.61 -7.74
C VAL A 321 -21.17 -14.77 -6.81
N VAL A 322 -20.00 -14.70 -6.20
CA VAL A 322 -19.51 -15.71 -5.26
C VAL A 322 -19.06 -15.02 -3.98
N VAL A 323 -19.70 -15.36 -2.87
CA VAL A 323 -19.29 -14.94 -1.52
C VAL A 323 -18.26 -15.95 -1.01
N VAL A 324 -17.21 -15.49 -0.34
CA VAL A 324 -16.24 -16.34 0.36
C VAL A 324 -16.16 -15.89 1.80
N ASP A 325 -16.44 -16.87 2.66
CA ASP A 325 -16.68 -16.75 4.09
C ASP A 325 -15.46 -17.29 4.87
#